data_AF-A0A4V1TI44-F1
#
_entry.id   AF-A0A4V1TI44-F1
#
_cell.length_a   1.000
_cell.length_b   1.000
_cell.length_c   1.000
_cell.angle_alpha   90.00
_cell.angle_beta   90.00
_cell.angle_gamma   90.00
#
_symmetry.space_group_name_H-M   'P 1'
#
loop_
_entity.id
_entity.type
_entity.pdbx_description
1 polymer ?
#
loop_
_entity_poly.entity_id
_entity_poly.type
_entity_poly.pdbx_seq_one_letter_code
_entity_poly.pdbx_strand_id
1 'polypeptide(L)'
;MLPRPERQTLATHWGTYRVRMEAGRPVALDPFEADPDPSPIASAMLEARTAPARILRPAVRRSFLERGHAAGGEGRGCEPFVEVGWDEALALVAGELDRVRSHHGTGPAIG
;
A
#
# COMPACT_ATOMS: atom_id res chain seq x y z
N MET A 1 -1.07 -24.16 17.91
CA MET A 1 -0.81 -23.62 16.56
C MET A 1 -1.83 -24.26 15.62
N LEU A 2 -2.64 -23.46 14.92
CA LEU A 2 -3.64 -24.00 14.00
C LEU A 2 -2.95 -24.67 12.79
N PRO A 3 -3.48 -25.80 12.29
CA PRO A 3 -2.93 -26.45 11.11
C PRO A 3 -3.04 -25.51 9.91
N ARG A 4 -1.94 -25.39 9.13
CA ARG A 4 -1.95 -24.63 7.88
C ARG A 4 -2.58 -25.50 6.80
N PRO A 5 -3.63 -25.04 6.10
CA PRO A 5 -4.24 -25.83 5.04
C PRO A 5 -3.25 -26.03 3.90
N GLU A 6 -3.29 -27.19 3.25
CA GLU A 6 -2.45 -27.52 2.10
C GLU A 6 -2.61 -26.49 0.96
N ARG A 7 -3.85 -26.01 0.76
CA ARG A 7 -4.17 -24.89 -0.13
C ARG A 7 -4.70 -23.72 0.71
N GLN A 8 -3.95 -22.63 0.73
CA GLN A 8 -4.40 -21.40 1.40
C GLN A 8 -5.56 -20.78 0.63
N THR A 9 -6.61 -20.38 1.36
CA THR A 9 -7.73 -19.64 0.78
C THR A 9 -7.44 -18.15 0.81
N LEU A 10 -7.64 -17.48 -0.31
CA LEU A 10 -7.60 -16.02 -0.43
C LEU A 10 -8.99 -15.53 -0.80
N ALA A 11 -9.55 -14.61 -0.02
CA ALA A 11 -10.78 -13.90 -0.35
C ALA A 11 -10.44 -12.45 -0.72
N THR A 12 -10.98 -11.96 -1.82
CA THR A 12 -10.79 -10.59 -2.32
C THR A 12 -12.13 -9.97 -2.73
N HIS A 13 -12.10 -8.71 -3.16
CA HIS A 13 -13.26 -8.07 -3.78
C HIS A 13 -13.73 -8.74 -5.08
N TRP A 14 -12.88 -9.55 -5.73
CA TRP A 14 -13.16 -10.20 -7.01
C TRP A 14 -13.36 -11.72 -6.90
N GLY A 15 -13.63 -12.22 -5.70
CA GLY A 15 -13.94 -13.63 -5.47
C GLY A 15 -13.01 -14.34 -4.49
N THR A 16 -13.20 -15.65 -4.39
CA THR A 16 -12.43 -16.52 -3.50
C THR A 16 -11.56 -17.46 -4.34
N TYR A 17 -10.33 -17.67 -3.90
CA TYR A 17 -9.33 -18.43 -4.65
C TYR A 17 -8.55 -19.39 -3.75
N ARG A 18 -8.03 -20.47 -4.32
CA ARG A 18 -6.96 -21.28 -3.73
C ARG A 18 -5.62 -20.77 -4.24
N VAL A 19 -4.74 -20.44 -3.30
CA VAL A 19 -3.38 -20.00 -3.64
C VAL A 19 -2.52 -21.21 -3.93
N ARG A 20 -1.98 -21.29 -5.15
CA ARG A 20 -0.93 -22.25 -5.51
C ARG A 20 0.43 -21.65 -5.17
N MET A 21 1.20 -22.38 -4.36
CA MET A 21 2.52 -21.96 -3.89
C MET A 21 3.61 -22.83 -4.51
N GLU A 22 4.69 -22.20 -4.98
CA GLU A 22 5.92 -22.88 -5.41
C GLU A 22 7.12 -22.17 -4.78
N ALA A 23 8.04 -22.92 -4.18
CA ALA A 23 9.23 -22.38 -3.49
C ALA A 23 8.90 -21.21 -2.52
N GLY A 24 7.76 -21.29 -1.82
CA GLY A 24 7.30 -20.27 -0.88
C GLY A 24 6.69 -19.02 -1.52
N ARG A 25 6.42 -19.00 -2.83
CA ARG A 25 5.82 -17.86 -3.55
C ARG A 25 4.49 -18.26 -4.19
N PRO A 26 3.49 -17.36 -4.20
CA PRO A 26 2.26 -17.59 -4.93
C PRO A 26 2.54 -17.52 -6.43
N VAL A 27 2.11 -18.55 -7.18
CA VAL A 27 2.29 -18.66 -8.64
C VAL A 27 0.98 -18.68 -9.40
N ALA A 28 -0.13 -19.01 -8.76
CA ALA A 28 -1.47 -18.96 -9.35
C ALA A 28 -2.55 -18.76 -8.27
N LEU A 29 -3.68 -18.20 -8.71
CA LEU A 29 -4.92 -18.13 -7.95
C LEU A 29 -5.95 -18.99 -8.67
N ASP A 30 -6.15 -20.22 -8.18
CA ASP A 30 -7.13 -21.14 -8.73
C ASP A 30 -8.53 -20.76 -8.23
N PRO A 31 -9.58 -20.80 -9.09
CA PRO A 31 -10.96 -20.59 -8.66
C PRO A 31 -11.33 -21.47 -7.45
N PHE A 32 -12.08 -20.90 -6.52
CA PHE A 32 -12.67 -21.68 -5.44
C PHE A 32 -13.69 -22.68 -6.00
N GLU A 33 -13.73 -23.88 -5.43
CA GLU A 33 -14.43 -25.02 -6.03
C GLU A 33 -15.96 -24.83 -6.12
N ALA A 34 -16.52 -23.94 -5.29
CA ALA A 34 -17.94 -23.62 -5.27
C ALA A 34 -18.29 -22.31 -5.99
N ASP A 35 -17.33 -21.66 -6.67
CA ASP A 35 -17.56 -20.45 -7.45
C ASP A 35 -18.01 -20.82 -8.88
N PRO A 36 -19.27 -20.57 -9.27
CA PRO A 36 -19.78 -20.93 -10.59
C PRO A 36 -19.31 -19.97 -11.71
N ASP A 37 -18.80 -18.78 -11.37
CA ASP A 37 -18.39 -17.76 -12.34
C ASP A 37 -17.16 -16.97 -11.83
N PRO A 38 -15.99 -17.61 -11.78
CA PRO A 38 -14.81 -17.00 -11.19
C PRO A 38 -14.29 -15.83 -12.02
N SER A 39 -13.90 -14.74 -11.36
CA SER A 39 -13.40 -13.56 -12.04
C SER A 39 -12.09 -13.81 -12.79
N PRO A 40 -11.96 -13.37 -14.05
CA PRO A 40 -10.72 -13.50 -14.82
C PRO A 40 -9.59 -12.59 -14.30
N ILE A 41 -9.87 -11.68 -13.35
CA ILE A 41 -8.91 -10.73 -12.76
C ILE A 41 -7.87 -11.43 -11.86
N ALA A 42 -8.08 -12.71 -11.53
CA ALA A 42 -7.19 -13.51 -10.68
C ALA A 42 -5.71 -13.41 -11.05
N SER A 43 -5.36 -13.53 -12.33
CA SER A 43 -3.97 -13.42 -12.81
C SER A 43 -3.41 -12.02 -12.60
N ALA A 44 -4.17 -10.99 -12.97
CA ALA A 44 -3.77 -9.59 -12.83
C ALA A 44 -3.50 -9.20 -11.37
N MET A 45 -4.26 -9.73 -10.41
CA MET A 45 -3.99 -9.52 -8.98
C MET A 45 -2.62 -10.05 -8.56
N LEU A 46 -2.21 -11.20 -9.12
CA LEU A 46 -0.90 -11.78 -8.82
C LEU A 46 0.23 -10.98 -9.45
N GLU A 47 0.05 -10.53 -10.70
CA GLU A 47 1.01 -9.71 -11.45
C GLU A 47 1.24 -8.34 -10.81
N ALA A 48 0.19 -7.72 -10.25
CA ALA A 48 0.26 -6.42 -9.59
C ALA A 48 1.28 -6.36 -8.44
N ARG A 49 1.64 -7.51 -7.85
CA ARG A 49 2.65 -7.59 -6.79
C ARG A 49 4.06 -7.19 -7.27
N THR A 50 4.36 -7.41 -8.54
CA THR A 50 5.68 -7.15 -9.15
C THR A 50 5.60 -6.17 -10.32
N ALA A 51 4.47 -5.49 -10.49
CA ALA A 51 4.29 -4.51 -11.55
C ALA A 51 5.28 -3.33 -11.40
N PRO A 52 5.75 -2.72 -12.51
CA PRO A 52 6.71 -1.61 -12.46
C PRO A 52 6.24 -0.40 -11.63
N ALA A 53 4.92 -0.19 -11.53
CA ALA A 53 4.33 0.90 -10.75
C ALA A 53 4.21 0.60 -9.25
N ARG A 54 4.67 -0.56 -8.77
CA ARG A 54 4.60 -0.91 -7.35
C ARG A 54 5.52 0.01 -6.53
N ILE A 55 4.94 0.73 -5.57
CA ILE A 55 5.70 1.53 -4.60
C ILE A 55 6.52 0.57 -3.73
N LEU A 56 7.85 0.69 -3.80
CA LEU A 56 8.79 -0.19 -3.11
C LEU A 56 9.24 0.35 -1.75
N ARG A 57 9.24 1.68 -1.57
CA ARG A 57 9.78 2.35 -0.39
C ARG A 57 8.96 3.61 -0.06
N PRO A 58 9.00 4.07 1.21
CA PRO A 58 8.52 5.40 1.55
C PRO A 58 9.25 6.47 0.73
N ALA A 59 8.51 7.48 0.28
CA ALA A 59 9.08 8.59 -0.46
C ALA A 59 8.37 9.89 -0.10
N VAL A 60 9.12 10.99 -0.08
CA VAL A 60 8.63 12.31 0.31
C VAL A 60 8.89 13.28 -0.85
N ARG A 61 7.90 14.13 -1.17
CA ARG A 61 8.06 15.18 -2.18
C ARG A 61 9.23 16.08 -1.78
N ARG A 62 10.17 16.33 -2.70
CA ARG A 62 11.44 17.03 -2.44
C ARG A 62 11.28 18.30 -1.58
N SER A 63 10.46 19.24 -2.00
CA SER A 63 10.31 20.52 -1.29
C SER A 63 9.73 20.36 0.12
N PHE A 64 8.87 19.36 0.33
CA PHE A 64 8.33 19.05 1.66
C PHE A 64 9.41 18.43 2.56
N LEU A 65 10.27 17.57 2.01
CA LEU A 65 11.41 17.04 2.77
C LEU A 65 12.37 18.15 3.21
N GLU A 66 12.58 19.16 2.36
CA GLU A 66 13.48 20.30 2.65
C GLU A 66 12.87 21.35 3.59
N ARG A 67 11.57 21.66 3.44
CA ARG A 67 10.93 22.83 4.08
C ARG A 67 9.72 22.48 4.95
N GLY A 68 9.35 21.21 5.08
CA GLY A 68 8.16 20.77 5.81
C GLY A 68 6.89 21.45 5.30
N HIS A 69 6.01 21.85 6.23
CA HIS A 69 4.76 22.54 5.88
C HIS A 69 4.98 23.85 5.09
N ALA A 70 6.12 24.52 5.26
CA ALA A 70 6.42 25.78 4.58
C ALA A 70 6.64 25.59 3.07
N ALA A 71 6.78 24.35 2.60
CA ALA A 71 6.85 24.00 1.19
C ALA A 71 5.56 24.31 0.41
N GLY A 72 4.42 24.50 1.10
CA GLY A 72 3.12 24.76 0.46
C GLY A 72 2.67 23.63 -0.48
N GLY A 73 1.74 23.93 -1.38
CA GLY A 73 1.15 22.96 -2.31
C GLY A 73 1.64 23.04 -3.76
N GLU A 74 2.37 24.09 -4.14
CA GLU A 74 2.64 24.42 -5.56
C GLU A 74 3.38 23.32 -6.33
N GLY A 75 4.28 22.58 -5.67
CA GLY A 75 5.05 21.51 -6.30
C GLY A 75 4.35 20.14 -6.38
N ARG A 76 3.10 20.01 -5.91
CA ARG A 76 2.37 18.74 -5.97
C ARG A 76 2.15 18.32 -7.43
N GLY A 77 2.54 17.09 -7.77
CA GLY A 77 2.41 16.53 -9.13
C GLY A 77 3.52 16.92 -10.11
N CYS A 78 4.38 17.89 -9.76
CA CYS A 78 5.44 18.40 -10.64
C CYS A 78 6.85 18.11 -10.13
N GLU A 79 7.00 17.92 -8.81
CA GLU A 79 8.30 17.68 -8.19
C GLU A 79 8.64 16.19 -8.04
N PRO A 80 9.93 15.85 -8.04
CA PRO A 80 10.37 14.49 -7.76
C PRO A 80 10.11 14.11 -6.29
N PHE A 81 9.98 12.80 -6.07
CA PHE A 81 9.99 12.19 -4.75
C PHE A 81 11.41 11.74 -4.40
N VAL A 82 11.75 11.85 -3.12
CA VAL A 82 13.01 11.38 -2.53
C VAL A 82 12.68 10.18 -1.64
N GLU A 83 13.29 9.03 -1.89
CA GLU A 83 13.14 7.85 -1.04
C GLU A 83 13.77 8.09 0.33
N VAL A 84 13.07 7.67 1.38
CA VAL A 84 13.50 7.80 2.78
C VAL A 84 13.34 6.48 3.53
N GLY A 85 13.93 6.40 4.72
CA GLY A 85 13.72 5.28 5.64
C GLY A 85 12.31 5.30 6.26
N TRP A 86 11.86 4.15 6.79
CA TRP A 86 10.59 4.06 7.50
C TRP A 86 10.53 4.96 8.74
N ASP A 87 11.60 5.00 9.53
CA ASP A 87 11.65 5.83 10.75
C ASP A 87 11.50 7.31 10.43
N GLU A 88 12.15 7.79 9.37
CA GLU A 88 12.04 9.18 8.90
C GLU A 88 10.63 9.49 8.37
N ALA A 89 10.06 8.61 7.53
CA ALA A 89 8.71 8.78 7.02
C ALA A 89 7.67 8.84 8.16
N LEU A 90 7.79 7.96 9.16
CA LEU A 90 6.91 7.93 10.31
C LEU A 90 7.09 9.16 11.20
N ALA A 91 8.33 9.60 11.43
CA ALA A 91 8.60 10.83 12.19
C ALA A 91 8.01 12.07 11.52
N LEU A 92 8.10 12.18 10.19
CA LEU A 92 7.50 13.28 9.42
C LEU A 92 5.97 13.29 9.54
N VAL A 93 5.32 12.13 9.39
CA VAL A 93 3.86 12.01 9.53
C VAL A 93 3.42 12.35 10.96
N ALA A 94 4.09 11.78 11.96
CA ALA A 94 3.76 12.04 13.37
C ALA A 94 3.95 13.52 13.74
N GLY A 95 5.05 14.13 13.31
CA GLY A 95 5.33 15.54 13.55
C GLY A 95 4.28 16.47 12.95
N GLU A 96 3.80 16.19 11.73
CA GLU A 96 2.73 16.99 11.13
C GLU A 96 1.37 16.78 11.81
N LEU A 97 1.04 15.55 12.21
CA LEU A 97 -0.18 15.27 12.98
C LEU A 97 -0.17 16.04 14.31
N ASP A 98 0.95 16.03 15.03
CA ASP A 98 1.12 16.77 16.27
C ASP A 98 1.06 18.29 16.05
N ARG A 99 1.72 18.80 15.00
CA ARG A 99 1.67 20.23 14.64
C ARG A 99 0.24 20.67 14.37
N VAL A 100 -0.49 19.97 13.51
CA VAL A 100 -1.88 20.31 13.15
C VAL A 100 -2.77 20.25 14.39
N ARG A 101 -2.66 19.20 15.20
CA ARG A 101 -3.42 19.07 16.45
C ARG A 101 -3.15 20.24 17.40
N SER A 102 -1.89 20.62 17.59
CA SER A 102 -1.51 21.71 18.50
C SER A 102 -1.95 23.09 18.01
N HIS A 103 -2.01 23.32 16.69
CA HIS A 103 -2.35 24.63 16.12
C HIS A 103 -3.85 24.81 15.83
N HIS A 104 -4.58 23.73 15.56
CA HIS A 104 -5.98 23.77 15.11
C HIS A 104 -6.96 22.96 15.97
N GLY A 105 -6.48 22.25 17.00
CA GLY A 105 -7.31 21.36 17.83
C GLY A 105 -7.64 20.03 17.14
N THR A 106 -8.54 19.24 17.73
CA THR A 106 -8.96 17.91 17.22
C THR A 106 -10.02 17.96 16.12
N GLY A 107 -10.10 19.06 15.37
CA GLY A 107 -10.94 19.16 14.17
C GLY A 107 -10.40 18.30 13.02
N PRO A 108 -11.15 18.15 11.91
CA PRO A 108 -10.73 17.27 10.81
C PRO A 108 -9.33 17.67 10.32
N ALA A 109 -8.42 16.70 10.31
CA ALA A 109 -7.10 16.80 9.70
C ALA A 109 -7.20 16.68 8.17
N ILE A 110 -8.11 17.45 7.57
CA ILE A 110 -8.36 17.54 6.14
C ILE A 110 -8.60 19.02 5.85
N GLY A 111 -7.59 19.69 5.28
CA GLY A 111 -7.64 21.06 4.81
C GLY A 111 -7.10 21.15 3.39
#